data_AF-A0A2Z5QVG5-F1
#
_entry.id   AF-A0A2Z5QVG5-F1
#
_cell.length_a   1.000
_cell.length_b   1.000
_cell.length_c   1.000
_cell.angle_alpha   90.00
_cell.angle_beta   90.00
_cell.angle_gamma   90.00
#
_symmetry.space_group_name_H-M   'P 1'
#
loop_
_entity.id
_entity.type
_entity.pdbx_description
1 polymer ?
#
loop_
_entity_poly.entity_id
_entity_poly.type
_entity_poly.pdbx_seq_one_letter_code
_entity_poly.pdbx_strand_id
1 'polypeptide(L)'
;MGGARDTTEVIDAAIHISGGQVTVNVEGDGIDSNGSQTYTGGTVTINGPSTYLNNSVDANGELLLNGVNIAAAGSGAEMFKVPSEKSTNGYLRVVNLDVFTPGRTVQVTDTETGAVVANYTVVTSGVQLFFLSNPSLVKGNNYTVYTVSEPVQEGSTTLAPGAVEVGTYAAE
;
A
#
# COMPACT_ATOMS: atom_id res chain seq x y z
N MET A 1 -11.46 17.46 -29.77
CA MET A 1 -10.72 18.22 -28.74
C MET A 1 -10.41 17.26 -27.60
N GLY A 2 -9.17 17.23 -27.12
CA GLY A 2 -8.76 16.68 -25.82
C GLY A 2 -8.86 15.16 -25.66
N GLY A 3 -8.00 14.39 -26.34
CA GLY A 3 -7.67 13.05 -25.83
C GLY A 3 -6.74 13.24 -24.64
N ALA A 4 -7.11 12.72 -23.47
CA ALA A 4 -6.22 12.64 -22.32
C ALA A 4 -4.97 11.90 -22.80
N ARG A 5 -3.85 12.63 -22.89
CA ARG A 5 -2.56 11.99 -23.08
C ARG A 5 -2.21 11.42 -21.72
N ASP A 6 -2.22 10.10 -21.62
CA ASP A 6 -1.41 9.41 -20.63
C ASP A 6 0.05 9.76 -20.95
N THR A 7 0.52 10.86 -20.36
CA THR A 7 1.91 11.28 -20.47
C THR A 7 2.62 10.81 -19.23
N THR A 8 3.58 9.91 -19.40
CA THR A 8 4.63 9.63 -18.40
C THR A 8 5.59 10.82 -18.19
N GLU A 9 5.24 12.00 -18.72
CA GLU A 9 6.00 13.23 -18.56
C GLU A 9 5.91 13.71 -17.12
N VAL A 10 7.08 13.92 -16.51
CA VAL A 10 7.17 14.53 -15.18
C VAL A 10 7.11 16.04 -15.36
N ILE A 11 6.06 16.65 -14.81
CA ILE A 11 5.92 18.11 -14.76
C ILE A 11 6.28 18.64 -13.37
N ASP A 12 6.48 19.95 -13.26
CA ASP A 12 6.72 20.63 -11.98
C ASP A 12 5.41 20.75 -11.17
N ALA A 13 5.02 19.63 -10.56
CA ALA A 13 3.88 19.50 -9.66
C ALA A 13 4.26 18.59 -8.48
N ALA A 14 3.56 18.72 -7.36
CA ALA A 14 3.77 17.87 -6.21
C ALA A 14 2.52 17.67 -5.35
N ILE A 15 2.38 16.48 -4.78
CA ILE A 15 1.47 16.20 -3.66
C ILE A 15 2.31 15.94 -2.40
N HIS A 16 1.98 16.64 -1.32
CA HIS A 16 2.61 16.46 -0.01
C HIS A 16 1.57 16.05 1.03
N ILE A 17 1.73 14.86 1.63
CA ILE A 17 0.91 14.41 2.76
C ILE A 17 1.79 14.35 4.00
N SER A 18 1.60 15.33 4.90
CA SER A 18 2.46 15.51 6.06
C SER A 18 1.87 15.01 7.38
N GLY A 19 0.62 14.53 7.37
CA GLY A 19 -0.08 14.07 8.57
C GLY A 19 -1.58 13.88 8.35
N GLY A 20 -2.28 13.52 9.44
CA GLY A 20 -3.72 13.25 9.42
C GLY A 20 -4.07 11.82 9.04
N GLN A 21 -5.35 11.59 8.79
CA GLN A 21 -5.89 10.33 8.28
C GLN A 21 -6.53 10.59 6.92
N VAL A 22 -6.01 9.94 5.89
CA VAL A 22 -6.50 10.06 4.51
C VAL A 22 -7.00 8.69 4.08
N THR A 23 -8.29 8.58 3.77
CA THR A 23 -8.88 7.38 3.19
C THR A 23 -9.43 7.71 1.82
N VAL A 24 -9.01 6.98 0.79
CA VAL A 24 -9.47 7.15 -0.58
C VAL A 24 -10.09 5.84 -1.07
N ASN A 25 -11.32 5.90 -1.57
CA ASN A 25 -11.99 4.77 -2.23
C ASN A 25 -12.09 5.11 -3.71
N VAL A 26 -11.47 4.29 -4.57
CA VAL A 26 -11.30 4.64 -5.98
C VAL A 26 -11.62 3.48 -6.91
N GLU A 27 -12.18 3.83 -8.07
CA GLU A 27 -12.35 2.90 -9.20
C GLU A 27 -11.17 3.00 -10.18
N GLY A 28 -10.64 4.22 -10.40
CA GLY A 28 -9.42 4.49 -11.17
C GLY A 28 -8.22 4.81 -10.26
N ASP A 29 -7.26 5.58 -10.75
CA ASP A 29 -6.07 5.94 -9.97
C ASP A 29 -6.42 6.58 -8.61
N GLY A 30 -5.65 6.21 -7.59
CA GLY A 30 -5.82 6.68 -6.23
C GLY A 30 -5.27 8.09 -6.03
N ILE A 31 -4.09 8.19 -5.43
CA ILE A 31 -3.38 9.46 -5.31
C ILE A 31 -2.51 9.61 -6.56
N ASP A 32 -2.95 10.47 -7.48
CA ASP A 32 -2.38 10.66 -8.81
C ASP A 32 -1.72 12.04 -8.93
N SER A 33 -0.46 12.06 -9.35
CA SER A 33 0.28 13.27 -9.69
C SER A 33 1.12 13.09 -10.94
N ASN A 34 0.92 13.99 -11.90
CA ASN A 34 1.85 14.18 -13.02
C ASN A 34 3.24 14.69 -12.59
N GLY A 35 3.45 14.98 -11.30
CA GLY A 35 4.73 15.35 -10.72
C GLY A 35 5.18 14.37 -9.63
N SER A 36 5.74 14.87 -8.55
CA SER A 36 6.24 14.05 -7.43
C SER A 36 5.24 13.88 -6.31
N GLN A 37 5.44 12.86 -5.47
CA GLN A 37 4.68 12.67 -4.25
C GLN A 37 5.61 12.44 -3.05
N THR A 38 5.36 13.14 -1.95
CA THR A 38 6.13 12.97 -0.70
C THR A 38 5.19 12.86 0.48
N TYR A 39 5.37 11.80 1.26
CA TYR A 39 4.58 11.49 2.43
C TYR A 39 5.47 11.56 3.68
N THR A 40 5.25 12.52 4.57
CA THR A 40 6.12 12.73 5.75
C THR A 40 5.49 12.31 7.09
N GLY A 41 4.27 11.80 7.07
CA GLY A 41 3.56 11.39 8.28
C GLY A 41 2.08 11.13 8.04
N GLY A 42 1.40 10.67 9.10
CA GLY A 42 -0.02 10.33 9.06
C GLY A 42 -0.29 8.90 8.63
N THR A 43 -1.57 8.62 8.40
CA THR A 43 -2.08 7.32 7.93
C THR A 43 -2.82 7.53 6.62
N VAL A 44 -2.46 6.74 5.60
CA VAL A 44 -3.05 6.77 4.26
C VAL A 44 -3.57 5.38 3.91
N THR A 45 -4.87 5.29 3.65
CA THR A 45 -5.55 4.05 3.28
C THR A 45 -6.16 4.23 1.90
N ILE A 46 -5.74 3.41 0.93
CA ILE A 46 -6.25 3.49 -0.44
C ILE A 46 -6.93 2.17 -0.81
N ASN A 47 -8.24 2.26 -1.03
CA ASN A 47 -9.09 1.14 -1.34
C ASN A 47 -9.38 1.15 -2.84
N GLY A 48 -8.68 0.29 -3.57
CA GLY A 48 -8.68 0.23 -5.03
C GLY A 48 -7.37 0.72 -5.64
N PRO A 49 -7.30 0.80 -6.98
CA PRO A 49 -8.40 0.61 -7.93
C PRO A 49 -8.93 -0.82 -8.01
N SER A 50 -10.18 -0.96 -8.47
CA SER A 50 -10.77 -2.24 -8.87
C SER A 50 -10.58 -2.53 -10.37
N THR A 51 -10.25 -1.51 -11.16
CA THR A 51 -10.11 -1.61 -12.62
C THR A 51 -8.66 -1.79 -13.04
N TYR A 52 -8.42 -2.65 -14.02
CA TYR A 52 -7.08 -2.93 -14.56
C TYR A 52 -6.45 -1.66 -15.17
N LEU A 53 -5.12 -1.60 -15.21
CA LEU A 53 -4.34 -0.42 -15.62
C LEU A 53 -4.68 0.86 -14.83
N ASN A 54 -4.84 0.75 -13.51
CA ASN A 54 -4.83 1.89 -12.61
C ASN A 54 -3.97 1.56 -11.38
N ASN A 55 -3.47 2.57 -10.68
CA ASN A 55 -2.59 2.49 -9.53
C ASN A 55 -3.20 3.11 -8.28
N SER A 56 -2.95 2.51 -7.11
CA SER A 56 -3.34 3.13 -5.84
C SER A 56 -2.54 4.41 -5.57
N VAL A 57 -1.25 4.41 -5.89
CA VAL A 57 -0.36 5.57 -5.79
C VAL A 57 0.31 5.73 -7.15
N ASP A 58 -0.03 6.81 -7.85
CA ASP A 58 0.50 7.11 -9.17
C ASP A 58 1.26 8.43 -9.19
N ALA A 59 2.58 8.32 -9.21
CA ALA A 59 3.44 9.48 -9.37
C ALA A 59 4.24 9.30 -10.64
N ASN A 60 4.13 10.23 -11.58
CA ASN A 60 5.05 10.27 -12.71
C ASN A 60 6.49 10.47 -12.22
N GLY A 61 6.67 11.38 -11.26
CA GLY A 61 7.94 11.73 -10.63
C GLY A 61 8.36 10.82 -9.48
N GLU A 62 9.13 11.35 -8.53
CA GLU A 62 9.62 10.58 -7.38
C GLU A 62 8.49 10.32 -6.37
N LEU A 63 8.42 9.10 -5.83
CA LEU A 63 7.57 8.73 -4.71
C LEU A 63 8.43 8.54 -3.45
N LEU A 64 8.25 9.38 -2.44
CA LEU A 64 8.99 9.34 -1.17
C LEU A 64 8.07 9.00 0.01
N LEU A 65 8.39 7.93 0.72
CA LEU A 65 7.64 7.44 1.88
C LEU A 65 8.48 7.64 3.16
N ASN A 66 8.26 8.76 3.82
CA ASN A 66 9.12 9.26 4.90
C ASN A 66 8.39 9.40 6.23
N GLY A 67 8.13 8.29 6.92
CA GLY A 67 7.45 8.33 8.21
C GLY A 67 5.92 8.20 8.14
N VAL A 68 5.36 8.01 6.94
CA VAL A 68 3.92 7.73 6.73
C VAL A 68 3.60 6.28 7.07
N ASN A 69 2.37 6.01 7.51
CA ASN A 69 1.78 4.66 7.45
C ASN A 69 0.86 4.62 6.23
N ILE A 70 1.21 3.88 5.19
CA ILE A 70 0.39 3.73 3.98
C ILE A 70 0.06 2.26 3.75
N ALA A 71 -1.22 1.97 3.55
CA ALA A 71 -1.72 0.66 3.13
C ALA A 71 -2.67 0.85 1.95
N ALA A 72 -2.45 0.08 0.89
CA ALA A 72 -3.27 0.10 -0.30
C ALA A 72 -3.55 -1.31 -0.82
N ALA A 73 -4.76 -1.54 -1.31
CA ALA A 73 -5.11 -2.78 -1.97
C ALA A 73 -5.90 -2.50 -3.24
N GLY A 74 -5.40 -2.98 -4.39
CA GLY A 74 -6.01 -2.72 -5.69
C GLY A 74 -5.45 -3.59 -6.81
N SER A 75 -5.84 -3.28 -8.03
CA SER A 75 -5.51 -4.01 -9.26
C SER A 75 -4.17 -3.62 -9.91
N GLY A 76 -3.50 -2.58 -9.42
CA GLY A 76 -2.30 -1.99 -10.04
C GLY A 76 -0.99 -2.78 -9.90
N ALA A 77 -1.04 -4.11 -9.84
CA ALA A 77 0.16 -4.93 -9.65
C ALA A 77 1.20 -4.71 -10.77
N GLU A 78 0.75 -4.59 -12.02
CA GLU A 78 1.62 -4.47 -13.20
C GLU A 78 2.14 -3.04 -13.43
N MET A 79 1.45 -2.03 -12.92
CA MET A 79 1.83 -0.62 -13.07
C MET A 79 2.40 -0.02 -11.79
N PHE A 80 2.73 -0.87 -10.81
CA PHE A 80 3.15 -0.47 -9.48
C PHE A 80 4.26 0.60 -9.52
N LYS A 81 3.99 1.76 -8.92
CA LYS A 81 4.99 2.79 -8.72
C LYS A 81 5.95 2.38 -7.60
N VAL A 82 7.16 2.00 -7.99
CA VAL A 82 8.24 1.69 -7.06
C VAL A 82 8.60 2.93 -6.24
N PRO A 83 8.51 2.88 -4.89
CA PRO A 83 9.02 3.95 -4.03
C PRO A 83 10.51 4.19 -4.25
N SER A 84 10.96 5.44 -4.15
CA SER A 84 12.38 5.78 -4.29
C SER A 84 13.20 5.14 -3.17
N GLU A 85 14.41 4.70 -3.50
CA GLU A 85 15.42 4.23 -2.53
C GLU A 85 15.77 5.26 -1.45
N LYS A 86 15.51 6.54 -1.71
CA LYS A 86 15.67 7.62 -0.74
C LYS A 86 14.59 7.65 0.34
N SER A 87 13.52 6.87 0.20
CA SER A 87 12.48 6.72 1.23
C SER A 87 13.10 6.16 2.51
N THR A 88 12.71 6.73 3.65
CA THR A 88 13.18 6.28 4.96
C THR A 88 12.47 5.03 5.44
N ASN A 89 11.20 4.84 5.07
CA ASN A 89 10.50 3.58 5.30
C ASN A 89 10.94 2.54 4.26
N GLY A 90 10.94 1.27 4.64
CA GLY A 90 10.82 0.16 3.69
C GLY A 90 9.37 -0.04 3.24
N TYR A 91 9.16 -0.87 2.22
CA TYR A 91 7.83 -1.23 1.73
C TYR A 91 7.69 -2.72 1.39
N LEU A 92 6.45 -3.20 1.43
CA LEU A 92 6.06 -4.51 0.91
C LEU A 92 5.18 -4.34 -0.32
N ARG A 93 5.49 -5.09 -1.37
CA ARG A 93 4.67 -5.26 -2.56
C ARG A 93 4.26 -6.73 -2.65
N VAL A 94 3.02 -7.04 -2.31
CA VAL A 94 2.51 -8.40 -2.27
C VAL A 94 1.50 -8.62 -3.38
N VAL A 95 1.86 -9.42 -4.37
CA VAL A 95 1.00 -9.72 -5.52
C VAL A 95 0.37 -11.10 -5.34
N ASN A 96 -0.94 -11.14 -5.11
CA ASN A 96 -1.71 -12.38 -5.02
C ASN A 96 -3.21 -12.10 -5.25
N LEU A 97 -3.78 -12.72 -6.28
CA LEU A 97 -5.15 -12.47 -6.74
C LEU A 97 -6.24 -13.07 -5.84
N ASP A 98 -5.93 -14.16 -5.13
CA ASP A 98 -6.98 -15.03 -4.58
C ASP A 98 -7.21 -14.82 -3.07
N VAL A 99 -6.29 -14.13 -2.38
CA VAL A 99 -6.28 -14.06 -0.92
C VAL A 99 -6.85 -12.74 -0.38
N PHE A 100 -6.77 -11.66 -1.15
CA PHE A 100 -7.20 -10.32 -0.77
C PHE A 100 -8.64 -10.05 -1.23
N THR A 101 -9.61 -10.66 -0.54
CA THR A 101 -11.03 -10.48 -0.86
C THR A 101 -11.73 -9.56 0.15
N PRO A 102 -12.77 -8.80 -0.25
CA PRO A 102 -13.53 -7.95 0.66
C PRO A 102 -13.98 -8.66 1.94
N GLY A 103 -13.87 -7.96 3.06
CA GLY A 103 -14.22 -8.46 4.40
C GLY A 103 -13.08 -9.15 5.14
N ARG A 104 -12.01 -9.58 4.44
CA ARG A 104 -10.81 -10.11 5.08
C ARG A 104 -9.92 -9.01 5.63
N THR A 105 -9.21 -9.31 6.70
CA THR A 105 -8.10 -8.46 7.18
C THR A 105 -6.77 -9.06 6.76
N VAL A 106 -5.90 -8.21 6.22
CA VAL A 106 -4.48 -8.48 6.05
C VAL A 106 -3.76 -8.09 7.34
N GLN A 107 -2.96 -9.00 7.89
CA GLN A 107 -2.04 -8.68 8.99
C GLN A 107 -0.61 -8.91 8.53
N VAL A 108 0.31 -8.04 8.94
CA VAL A 108 1.73 -8.20 8.66
C VAL A 108 2.48 -8.31 9.96
N THR A 109 3.33 -9.33 10.11
CA THR A 109 4.20 -9.49 11.27
C THR A 109 5.66 -9.29 10.90
N ASP A 110 6.41 -8.70 11.82
CA ASP A 110 7.86 -8.73 11.79
C ASP A 110 8.33 -10.17 12.13
N THR A 111 9.19 -10.75 11.28
CA THR A 111 9.64 -12.15 11.46
C THR A 111 10.58 -12.36 12.64
N GLU A 112 11.32 -11.32 13.05
CA GLU A 112 12.25 -11.39 14.16
C GLU A 112 11.53 -11.27 15.50
N THR A 113 10.56 -10.35 15.59
CA THR A 113 9.86 -10.08 16.86
C THR A 113 8.53 -10.81 17.00
N GLY A 114 7.91 -11.23 15.90
CA GLY A 114 6.56 -11.79 15.86
C GLY A 114 5.44 -10.76 16.08
N ALA A 115 5.77 -9.47 16.24
CA ALA A 115 4.79 -8.42 16.45
C ALA A 115 4.01 -8.11 15.16
N VAL A 116 2.70 -7.88 15.27
CA VAL A 116 1.92 -7.32 14.15
C VAL A 116 2.28 -5.85 13.98
N VAL A 117 2.73 -5.51 12.78
CA VAL A 117 3.18 -4.17 12.38
C VAL A 117 2.20 -3.45 11.45
N ALA A 118 1.18 -4.15 10.93
CA ALA A 118 0.09 -3.55 10.17
C ALA A 118 -1.16 -4.43 10.19
N ASN A 119 -2.32 -3.78 10.16
CA ASN A 119 -3.62 -4.38 9.90
C ASN A 119 -4.32 -3.58 8.80
N TYR A 120 -4.87 -4.26 7.79
CA TYR A 120 -5.62 -3.62 6.70
C TYR A 120 -6.85 -4.44 6.33
N THR A 121 -8.04 -3.86 6.45
CA THR A 121 -9.28 -4.51 6.02
C THR A 121 -9.46 -4.31 4.52
N VAL A 122 -9.51 -5.41 3.78
CA VAL A 122 -9.81 -5.38 2.35
C VAL A 122 -11.28 -5.04 2.17
N VAL A 123 -11.56 -3.99 1.41
CA VAL A 123 -12.93 -3.56 1.07
C VAL A 123 -13.23 -3.60 -0.43
N THR A 124 -12.18 -3.61 -1.26
CA THR A 124 -12.28 -3.60 -2.72
C THR A 124 -12.20 -5.01 -3.28
N SER A 125 -12.98 -5.30 -4.33
CA SER A 125 -12.91 -6.56 -5.08
C SER A 125 -11.82 -6.53 -6.15
N GLY A 126 -11.37 -7.71 -6.59
CA GLY A 126 -10.39 -7.81 -7.68
C GLY A 126 -8.99 -7.30 -7.31
N VAL A 127 -8.65 -7.28 -6.02
CA VAL A 127 -7.32 -6.90 -5.54
C VAL A 127 -6.29 -7.89 -6.07
N GLN A 128 -5.25 -7.34 -6.68
CA GLN A 128 -4.10 -8.09 -7.17
C GLN A 128 -2.84 -7.77 -6.39
N LEU A 129 -2.77 -6.56 -5.85
CA LEU A 129 -1.64 -6.02 -5.11
C LEU A 129 -2.12 -5.54 -3.74
N PHE A 130 -1.42 -5.96 -2.70
CA PHE A 130 -1.36 -5.27 -1.42
C PHE A 130 -0.02 -4.55 -1.30
N PHE A 131 -0.08 -3.24 -1.08
CA PHE A 131 1.07 -2.35 -0.90
C PHE A 131 1.04 -1.80 0.52
N LEU A 132 2.17 -1.93 1.23
CA LEU A 132 2.31 -1.45 2.59
C LEU A 132 3.65 -0.74 2.74
N SER A 133 3.66 0.42 3.40
CA SER A 133 4.89 1.04 3.91
C SER A 133 4.57 1.74 5.23
N ASN A 134 5.46 1.60 6.21
CA ASN A 134 5.32 2.25 7.51
C ASN A 134 6.70 2.38 8.18
N PRO A 135 6.83 3.18 9.24
CA PRO A 135 8.14 3.41 9.88
C PRO A 135 8.75 2.19 10.56
N SER A 136 7.98 1.11 10.77
CA SER A 136 8.47 -0.15 11.34
C SER A 136 8.99 -1.15 10.30
N LEU A 137 8.72 -0.90 9.01
CA LEU A 137 9.28 -1.67 7.91
C LEU A 137 10.71 -1.20 7.65
N VAL A 138 11.69 -1.97 8.11
CA VAL A 138 13.12 -1.73 7.92
C VAL A 138 13.58 -2.45 6.65
N LYS A 139 14.20 -1.70 5.73
CA LYS A 139 14.72 -2.25 4.47
C LYS A 139 15.66 -3.43 4.70
N GLY A 140 15.45 -4.51 3.96
CA GLY A 140 16.18 -5.77 4.06
C GLY A 140 15.67 -6.74 5.12
N ASN A 141 14.82 -6.30 6.07
CA ASN A 141 14.21 -7.20 7.06
C ASN A 141 13.03 -7.97 6.45
N ASN A 142 12.74 -9.15 7.01
CA ASN A 142 11.65 -10.01 6.55
C ASN A 142 10.37 -9.80 7.37
N TYR A 143 9.24 -9.84 6.67
CA TYR A 143 7.91 -9.68 7.21
C TYR A 143 6.97 -10.75 6.64
N THR A 144 6.13 -11.34 7.49
CA THR A 144 5.17 -12.36 7.06
C THR A 144 3.78 -11.75 6.95
N VAL A 145 3.15 -11.95 5.79
CA VAL A 145 1.80 -11.47 5.50
C VAL A 145 0.81 -12.60 5.73
N TYR A 146 -0.27 -12.28 6.42
CA TYR A 146 -1.37 -13.18 6.72
C TYR A 146 -2.70 -12.58 6.27
N THR A 147 -3.68 -13.46 6.05
CA THR A 147 -5.08 -13.07 5.91
C THR A 147 -5.92 -13.76 6.96
N VAL A 148 -6.93 -13.07 7.47
CA VAL A 148 -7.94 -13.62 8.38
C VAL A 148 -9.33 -13.24 7.89
N SER A 149 -10.29 -14.15 8.04
CA SER A 149 -11.64 -13.99 7.50
C SER A 149 -12.47 -12.91 8.18
N GLU A 150 -12.07 -12.48 9.38
CA GLU A 150 -12.80 -11.52 10.19
C GLU A 150 -12.07 -10.16 10.26
N PRO A 151 -12.79 -9.06 10.49
CA PRO A 151 -12.20 -7.78 10.83
C PRO A 151 -11.31 -7.88 12.08
N VAL A 152 -10.10 -7.34 12.01
CA VAL A 152 -9.22 -7.14 13.17
C VAL A 152 -9.21 -5.66 13.52
N GLN A 153 -9.13 -5.35 14.82
CA GLN A 153 -8.95 -3.97 15.26
C GLN A 153 -7.64 -3.40 14.69
N GLU A 154 -7.69 -2.20 14.11
CA GLU A 154 -6.56 -1.56 13.40
C GLU A 154 -5.26 -1.52 14.23
N GLY A 155 -5.37 -1.30 15.54
CA GLY A 155 -4.24 -1.25 16.47
C GLY A 155 -3.83 -2.60 17.08
N SER A 156 -4.33 -3.73 16.58
CA SER A 156 -3.95 -5.05 17.10
C SER A 156 -2.47 -5.32 16.88
N THR A 157 -1.75 -5.65 17.95
CA THR A 157 -0.32 -6.00 17.93
C THR A 157 -0.07 -7.51 17.93
N THR A 158 -1.13 -8.32 17.97
CA THR A 158 -1.07 -9.78 17.98
C THR A 158 -1.75 -10.36 16.75
N LEU A 159 -1.18 -11.45 16.23
CA LEU A 159 -1.76 -12.20 15.12
C LEU A 159 -3.12 -12.79 15.53
N ALA A 160 -4.13 -12.61 14.68
CA ALA A 160 -5.48 -13.08 14.95
C ALA A 160 -5.55 -14.62 14.89
N PRO A 161 -6.37 -15.27 15.76
CA PRO A 161 -6.64 -16.69 15.64
C PRO A 161 -7.19 -17.05 14.26
N GLY A 162 -6.67 -18.12 13.65
CA GLY A 162 -7.09 -18.56 12.32
C GLY A 162 -6.51 -17.76 11.16
N ALA A 163 -5.53 -16.88 11.41
CA ALA A 163 -4.76 -16.24 10.36
C ALA A 163 -4.05 -17.28 9.48
N VAL A 164 -4.16 -17.11 8.17
CA VAL A 164 -3.55 -17.97 7.14
C VAL A 164 -2.40 -17.22 6.50
N GLU A 165 -1.22 -17.82 6.50
CA GLU A 165 -0.03 -17.25 5.90
C GLU A 165 -0.19 -17.12 4.38
N VAL A 166 0.11 -15.93 3.86
CA VAL A 166 0.21 -15.63 2.44
C VAL A 166 1.65 -15.80 1.97
N GLY A 167 2.63 -15.40 2.78
CA GLY A 167 4.04 -15.58 2.53
C GLY A 167 4.93 -14.61 3.31
N THR A 168 6.24 -14.79 3.18
CA THR A 168 7.26 -13.93 3.78
C THR A 168 8.00 -13.12 2.73
N TYR A 169 8.17 -11.83 2.99
CA TYR A 169 8.70 -10.83 2.04
C TYR A 169 9.77 -9.99 2.73
N ALA A 170 10.88 -9.73 2.04
CA ALA A 170 11.83 -8.72 2.48
C ALA A 170 11.27 -7.34 2.17
N ALA A 171 11.35 -6.40 3.11
CA ALA A 171 11.03 -5.01 2.84
C ALA A 171 12.11 -4.41 1.92
N GLU A 172 11.67 -3.79 0.84
CA GLU A 172 12.51 -3.04 -0.10
C GLU A 172 12.66 -1.57 0.35
#